data_AF-A0A3D1GXB4-F1
#
_entry.id   AF-A0A3D1GXB4-F1
#
_cell.length_a   1.000
_cell.length_b   1.000
_cell.length_c   1.000
_cell.angle_alpha   90.00
_cell.angle_beta   90.00
_cell.angle_gamma   90.00
#
_symmetry.space_group_name_H-M   'P 1'
#
loop_
_entity.id
_entity.type
_entity.pdbx_description
1 polymer ?
#
loop_
_entity_poly.entity_id
_entity_poly.type
_entity_poly.pdbx_seq_one_letter_code
_entity_poly.pdbx_strand_id
1 'polypeptide(L)'
;MFQALDVMFSFDKKTRIDAIRPIGKDSDRNRLLKSIVLYYSEYFSFSCLLYDTDILDACFKKSMKPIHLPLQQIYYGAPGTGKSYEIDQITKVYGAIRTTFHPDSDYSSFVGAYKPTMEEVEMQIVPVVVAGGITLDTNKGTYKEKRITYKFVKQAFLKAYLSAWKKYAEGDESGIAPQFLVIEEINRGNCAQIFGDLFQLLDRQDNGFSSYPIEADADLQREIAEAFKTEKDYMLTKELNLQGVVKNYVGNLAEDIKSGKILLLPSNFYIWATMNTSDQSLFPIDSAFKRRWDWKYVKIADAKKDYKIKCGDEVCDWWTFVQAVNEKIAEETSSDDKKLGYFFCKPQNEGEPIGVERFVSKVLFYLWNDVFKDGNTTDFNVSDNSNKQPSFDAFYNDDNTINIENVRKFLVNIVGENGLRKVSENDFEEYLNEDIEDGDGDGKDHTKYAINGEGRISKRKIAVELIKKYIDQNPTLSAEEVAATWKMLGNEINISYIVETQEDYNNDTRNTKDRRLEKIICNGEPLWVGTHGWGTVEKMNELKAALSKRNWGLSISDIQE
;
A
#
# COMPACT_ATOMS: atom_id res chain seq x y z
N MET A 1 22.51 5.40 19.38
CA MET A 1 21.79 4.17 19.78
C MET A 1 22.75 2.98 19.88
N PHE A 2 23.44 2.60 18.80
CA PHE A 2 24.47 1.55 18.82
C PHE A 2 25.62 1.80 19.83
N GLN A 3 26.09 3.04 19.96
CA GLN A 3 27.09 3.40 20.98
C GLN A 3 26.61 3.22 22.43
N ALA A 4 25.30 3.27 22.69
CA ALA A 4 24.76 3.01 24.03
C ALA A 4 24.64 1.50 24.31
N LEU A 5 24.39 0.70 23.26
CA LEU A 5 24.30 -0.76 23.34
C LEU A 5 25.68 -1.42 23.55
N ASP A 6 26.74 -0.89 22.94
CA ASP A 6 28.13 -1.35 23.15
C ASP A 6 28.62 -1.16 24.59
N VAL A 7 28.13 -0.12 25.27
CA VAL A 7 28.45 0.12 26.69
C VAL A 7 27.64 -0.81 27.60
N MET A 8 26.44 -1.24 27.16
CA MET A 8 25.53 -2.09 27.93
C MET A 8 25.88 -3.58 27.87
N PHE A 9 26.49 -4.04 26.77
CA PHE A 9 26.82 -5.45 26.57
C PHE A 9 28.27 -5.57 26.11
N SER A 10 29.15 -6.09 26.99
CA SER A 10 30.49 -6.51 26.60
C SER A 10 30.37 -7.69 25.63
N PHE A 11 30.35 -7.43 24.33
CA PHE A 11 30.32 -8.46 23.31
C PHE A 11 31.70 -9.11 23.17
N ASP A 12 31.89 -10.28 23.78
CA ASP A 12 33.03 -11.15 23.46
C ASP A 12 32.65 -12.09 22.31
N LYS A 13 33.46 -12.10 21.24
CA LYS A 13 33.16 -12.68 19.92
C LYS A 13 33.14 -14.22 19.87
N LYS A 14 32.98 -14.93 20.99
CA LYS A 14 33.20 -16.40 21.00
C LYS A 14 32.19 -17.30 21.71
N THR A 15 31.13 -16.83 22.37
CA THR A 15 30.18 -17.78 23.00
C THR A 15 28.74 -17.28 23.01
N ARG A 16 27.82 -18.23 22.83
CA ARG A 16 26.36 -18.08 22.91
C ARG A 16 25.95 -17.29 24.15
N ILE A 17 24.89 -16.48 23.99
CA ILE A 17 24.29 -15.65 25.05
C ILE A 17 23.61 -16.58 26.07
N ASP A 18 24.33 -17.03 27.09
CA ASP A 18 23.77 -17.87 28.15
C ASP A 18 23.67 -17.17 29.52
N ALA A 19 24.03 -15.89 29.67
CA ALA A 19 23.76 -15.15 30.92
C ALA A 19 23.81 -13.61 30.79
N ILE A 20 22.74 -12.95 31.24
CA ILE A 20 22.76 -11.53 31.62
C ILE A 20 23.42 -11.44 33.01
N ARG A 21 24.60 -10.80 33.13
CA ARG A 21 25.21 -10.57 34.45
C ARG A 21 24.36 -9.58 35.26
N PRO A 22 24.10 -9.82 36.56
CA PRO A 22 23.44 -8.84 37.40
C PRO A 22 24.37 -7.62 37.60
N ILE A 23 23.82 -6.43 37.36
CA ILE A 23 24.53 -5.16 37.48
C ILE A 23 24.87 -4.90 38.95
N GLY A 24 26.16 -4.65 39.22
CA GLY A 24 26.69 -4.35 40.55
C GLY A 24 26.17 -3.03 41.15
N LYS A 25 26.27 -2.94 42.48
CA LYS A 25 25.84 -1.82 43.33
C LYS A 25 26.60 -0.52 43.01
N ASP A 26 25.98 0.38 42.26
CA ASP A 26 26.35 1.81 42.26
C ASP A 26 25.09 2.66 41.99
N SER A 27 24.74 3.58 42.89
CA SER A 27 23.32 3.97 43.10
C SER A 27 22.77 5.12 42.22
N ASP A 28 23.60 5.87 41.49
CA ASP A 28 23.09 7.07 40.77
C ASP A 28 23.03 6.93 39.24
N ARG A 29 24.00 6.27 38.57
CA ARG A 29 23.86 5.95 37.12
C ARG A 29 22.75 4.94 36.84
N ASN A 30 22.44 4.10 37.83
CA ASN A 30 21.43 3.06 37.71
C ASN A 30 19.99 3.61 37.74
N ARG A 31 19.75 4.84 38.22
CA ARG A 31 18.39 5.39 38.26
C ARG A 31 17.92 5.82 36.88
N LEU A 32 18.75 6.59 36.16
CA LEU A 32 18.47 7.00 34.78
C LEU A 32 18.40 5.78 33.85
N LEU A 33 19.31 4.82 33.98
CA LEU A 33 19.28 3.59 33.20
C LEU A 33 18.04 2.73 33.49
N LYS A 34 17.65 2.60 34.77
CA LYS A 34 16.44 1.86 35.14
C LYS A 34 15.18 2.59 34.65
N SER A 35 15.15 3.91 34.67
CA SER A 35 14.07 4.71 34.09
C SER A 35 13.96 4.53 32.58
N ILE A 36 15.09 4.55 31.86
CA ILE A 36 15.15 4.31 30.41
C ILE A 36 14.70 2.88 30.11
N VAL A 37 15.25 1.86 30.78
CA VAL A 37 14.89 0.46 30.54
C VAL A 37 13.43 0.20 30.91
N LEU A 38 12.89 0.77 31.99
CA LEU A 38 11.47 0.63 32.33
C LEU A 38 10.58 1.30 31.29
N TYR A 39 10.90 2.55 30.90
CA TYR A 39 10.20 3.27 29.84
C TYR A 39 10.20 2.47 28.54
N TYR A 40 11.35 1.93 28.13
CA TYR A 40 11.46 1.15 26.90
C TYR A 40 10.92 -0.28 27.01
N SER A 41 10.89 -0.90 28.20
CA SER A 41 10.30 -2.23 28.40
C SER A 41 8.77 -2.25 28.25
N GLU A 42 8.12 -1.09 28.33
CA GLU A 42 6.70 -0.94 27.97
C GLU A 42 6.48 -0.96 26.45
N TYR A 43 7.54 -0.73 25.65
CA TYR A 43 7.50 -0.69 24.17
C TYR A 43 8.18 -1.90 23.51
N PHE A 44 9.00 -2.68 24.23
CA PHE A 44 9.82 -3.77 23.67
C PHE A 44 9.81 -5.05 24.51
N SER A 45 9.59 -6.20 23.87
CA SER A 45 10.09 -7.49 24.39
C SER A 45 11.56 -7.65 23.99
N PHE A 46 12.46 -7.76 24.96
CA PHE A 46 13.91 -7.88 24.70
C PHE A 46 14.30 -9.10 23.85
N SER A 47 13.40 -10.07 23.67
CA SER A 47 13.59 -11.18 22.73
C SER A 47 13.66 -10.74 21.25
N CYS A 48 13.13 -9.56 20.91
CA CYS A 48 13.07 -9.05 19.53
C CYS A 48 14.32 -8.27 19.09
N LEU A 49 15.27 -8.00 19.99
CA LEU A 49 16.47 -7.21 19.72
C LEU A 49 17.59 -7.97 18.98
N LEU A 50 17.40 -9.26 18.72
CA LEU A 50 18.46 -10.13 18.19
C LEU A 50 18.34 -10.48 16.70
N TYR A 51 17.24 -10.17 16.01
CA TYR A 51 17.13 -10.47 14.58
C TYR A 51 16.24 -9.48 13.83
N ASP A 52 16.77 -9.05 12.69
CA ASP A 52 16.09 -8.49 11.52
C ASP A 52 15.44 -7.09 11.65
N THR A 53 15.93 -6.14 10.86
CA THR A 53 15.38 -4.77 10.74
C THR A 53 13.95 -4.78 10.21
N ASP A 54 13.57 -5.80 9.44
CA ASP A 54 12.21 -5.95 8.89
C ASP A 54 11.20 -6.40 9.97
N ILE A 55 11.65 -7.15 10.97
CA ILE A 55 10.83 -7.52 12.14
C ILE A 55 10.63 -6.30 13.04
N LEU A 56 11.65 -5.44 13.18
CA LEU A 56 11.52 -4.17 13.90
C LEU A 56 10.47 -3.27 13.26
N ASP A 57 10.47 -3.09 11.94
CA ASP A 57 9.49 -2.25 11.24
C ASP A 57 8.06 -2.83 11.33
N ALA A 58 7.94 -4.16 11.24
CA ALA A 58 6.68 -4.88 11.48
C ALA A 58 6.21 -4.76 12.94
N CYS A 59 7.11 -4.82 13.92
CA CYS A 59 6.83 -4.64 15.34
C CYS A 59 6.51 -3.19 15.71
N PHE A 60 7.13 -2.20 15.06
CA PHE A 60 6.80 -0.78 15.19
C PHE A 60 5.37 -0.52 14.67
N LYS A 61 5.03 -1.09 13.51
CA LYS A 61 3.67 -1.01 12.95
C LYS A 61 2.64 -1.78 13.78
N LYS A 62 3.02 -2.89 14.43
CA LYS A 62 2.17 -3.66 15.36
C LYS A 62 2.00 -3.00 16.74
N SER A 63 2.96 -2.18 17.18
CA SER A 63 3.02 -1.60 18.52
C SER A 63 2.59 -0.13 18.60
N MET A 64 2.25 0.51 17.47
CA MET A 64 1.53 1.77 17.51
C MET A 64 0.16 1.54 18.15
N LYS A 65 0.10 1.72 19.47
CA LYS A 65 -1.16 2.00 20.14
C LYS A 65 -1.73 3.25 19.45
N PRO A 66 -2.98 3.24 18.98
CA PRO A 66 -3.60 4.35 18.23
C PRO A 66 -3.52 5.71 18.92
N ILE A 67 -3.24 5.72 20.23
CA ILE A 67 -3.14 6.88 21.13
C ILE A 67 -2.25 8.02 20.59
N HIS A 68 -1.29 7.75 19.70
CA HIS A 68 -0.41 8.78 19.14
C HIS A 68 -0.72 9.18 17.69
N LEU A 69 -1.75 8.60 17.07
CA LEU A 69 -2.15 8.98 15.72
C LEU A 69 -3.03 10.24 15.76
N PRO A 70 -2.88 11.15 14.78
CA PRO A 70 -3.76 12.30 14.66
C PRO A 70 -5.18 11.84 14.35
N LEU A 71 -6.15 12.32 15.13
CA LEU A 71 -7.56 11.94 14.97
C LEU A 71 -8.13 12.41 13.63
N GLN A 72 -7.58 13.51 13.09
CA GLN A 72 -8.03 14.11 11.83
C GLN A 72 -6.81 14.52 11.03
N GLN A 73 -6.59 13.91 9.87
CA GLN A 73 -5.41 14.16 9.07
C GLN A 73 -5.69 14.16 7.57
N ILE A 74 -5.18 15.17 6.87
CA ILE A 74 -5.20 15.27 5.41
C ILE A 74 -3.80 14.98 4.87
N TYR A 75 -3.69 13.92 4.07
CA TYR A 75 -2.53 13.58 3.28
C TYR A 75 -2.61 14.34 1.96
N TYR A 76 -1.63 15.18 1.68
CA TYR A 76 -1.61 16.00 0.47
C TYR A 76 -0.24 15.98 -0.22
N GLY A 77 -0.23 16.40 -1.49
CA GLY A 77 0.95 16.45 -2.33
C GLY A 77 0.65 15.96 -3.74
N ALA A 78 1.71 15.86 -4.54
CA ALA A 78 1.63 15.58 -5.96
C ALA A 78 0.93 14.24 -6.29
N PRO A 79 0.35 14.08 -7.49
CA PRO A 79 -0.22 12.82 -7.94
C PRO A 79 0.87 11.73 -8.01
N GLY A 80 0.53 10.50 -7.59
CA GLY A 80 1.47 9.37 -7.64
C GLY A 80 2.50 9.30 -6.49
N THR A 81 2.36 10.08 -5.42
CA THR A 81 3.26 10.01 -4.24
C THR A 81 2.92 8.89 -3.25
N GLY A 82 1.81 8.18 -3.43
CA GLY A 82 1.43 7.06 -2.56
C GLY A 82 0.56 7.43 -1.36
N LYS A 83 -0.09 8.60 -1.34
CA LYS A 83 -0.99 9.07 -0.26
C LYS A 83 -2.00 8.00 0.21
N SER A 84 -2.82 7.51 -0.72
CA SER A 84 -3.86 6.50 -0.43
C SER A 84 -3.26 5.15 -0.03
N TYR A 85 -2.06 4.81 -0.51
CA TYR A 85 -1.34 3.59 -0.14
C TYR A 85 -0.84 3.67 1.30
N GLU A 86 -0.27 4.80 1.72
CA GLU A 86 0.20 5.00 3.09
C GLU A 86 -0.94 4.90 4.11
N ILE A 87 -2.09 5.51 3.82
CA ILE A 87 -3.31 5.37 4.65
C ILE A 87 -3.76 3.90 4.69
N ASP A 88 -3.74 3.20 3.56
CA ASP A 88 -4.16 1.79 3.50
C ASP A 88 -3.28 0.88 4.37
N GLN A 89 -1.95 1.05 4.34
CA GLN A 89 -1.03 0.26 5.16
C GLN A 89 -1.32 0.36 6.65
N ILE A 90 -1.72 1.54 7.13
CA ILE A 90 -2.04 1.77 8.54
C ILE A 90 -3.42 1.23 8.87
N THR A 91 -4.41 1.51 8.03
CA THR A 91 -5.81 1.24 8.33
C THR A 91 -6.23 -0.22 8.12
N LYS A 92 -5.51 -0.96 7.26
CA LYS A 92 -5.77 -2.39 6.96
C LYS A 92 -5.78 -3.29 8.20
N VAL A 93 -5.06 -2.91 9.25
CA VAL A 93 -4.97 -3.67 10.52
C VAL A 93 -6.23 -3.53 11.38
N TYR A 94 -6.98 -2.43 11.26
CA TYR A 94 -8.07 -2.08 12.18
C TYR A 94 -9.48 -2.10 11.56
N GLY A 95 -9.54 -2.15 10.22
CA GLY A 95 -10.76 -1.99 9.44
C GLY A 95 -11.14 -0.52 9.28
N ALA A 96 -11.43 -0.13 8.04
CA ALA A 96 -11.78 1.24 7.66
C ALA A 96 -12.99 1.26 6.74
N ILE A 97 -13.79 2.32 6.86
CA ILE A 97 -14.82 2.65 5.89
C ILE A 97 -14.24 3.73 4.98
N ARG A 98 -14.23 3.48 3.68
CA ARG A 98 -13.67 4.40 2.68
C ARG A 98 -14.78 5.00 1.83
N THR A 99 -14.65 6.27 1.50
CA THR A 99 -15.51 7.02 0.57
C THR A 99 -14.65 7.97 -0.25
N THR A 100 -15.18 8.41 -1.38
CA THR A 100 -14.53 9.39 -2.27
C THR A 100 -15.47 10.56 -2.43
N PHE A 101 -14.95 11.78 -2.34
CA PHE A 101 -15.77 12.96 -2.63
C PHE A 101 -15.79 13.27 -4.12
N HIS A 102 -16.97 13.65 -4.59
CA HIS A 102 -17.26 14.03 -5.96
C HIS A 102 -17.89 15.44 -5.98
N PRO A 103 -17.90 16.12 -7.13
CA PRO A 103 -18.48 17.46 -7.23
C PRO A 103 -19.96 17.56 -6.85
N ASP A 104 -20.69 16.45 -6.99
CA ASP A 104 -22.11 16.30 -6.64
C ASP A 104 -22.33 15.67 -5.25
N SER A 105 -21.25 15.37 -4.51
CA SER A 105 -21.38 14.86 -3.15
C SER A 105 -22.00 15.91 -2.23
N ASP A 106 -23.00 15.47 -1.48
CA ASP A 106 -23.75 16.28 -0.51
C ASP A 106 -23.84 15.55 0.84
N TYR A 107 -24.52 16.18 1.81
CA TYR A 107 -24.75 15.60 3.13
C TYR A 107 -25.42 14.22 3.07
N SER A 108 -26.40 14.04 2.19
CA SER A 108 -27.16 12.79 2.01
C SER A 108 -26.27 11.64 1.52
N SER A 109 -25.31 11.93 0.64
CA SER A 109 -24.36 10.97 0.08
C SER A 109 -23.26 10.57 1.08
N PHE A 110 -22.99 11.42 2.07
CA PHE A 110 -21.94 11.19 3.06
C PHE A 110 -22.48 10.57 4.36
N VAL A 111 -23.64 11.05 4.83
CA VAL A 111 -24.28 10.62 6.09
C VAL A 111 -25.36 9.58 5.83
N GLY A 112 -26.31 9.91 4.97
CA GLY A 112 -27.44 9.05 4.60
C GLY A 112 -28.72 9.85 4.38
N ALA A 113 -29.68 9.19 3.74
CA ALA A 113 -31.02 9.73 3.52
C ALA A 113 -32.01 8.60 3.25
N TYR A 114 -33.31 8.89 3.37
CA TYR A 114 -34.36 8.00 2.90
C TYR A 114 -34.31 7.85 1.39
N LYS A 115 -34.21 6.62 0.91
CA LYS A 115 -34.26 6.26 -0.51
C LYS A 115 -35.40 5.28 -0.77
N PRO A 116 -36.05 5.36 -1.94
CA PRO A 116 -37.05 4.37 -2.33
C PRO A 116 -36.38 3.01 -2.58
N THR A 117 -36.95 1.96 -1.99
CA THR A 117 -36.53 0.57 -2.12
C THR A 117 -37.72 -0.30 -2.49
N MET A 118 -37.50 -1.34 -3.29
CA MET A 118 -38.53 -2.34 -3.60
C MET A 118 -38.48 -3.45 -2.56
N GLU A 119 -39.53 -3.58 -1.76
CA GLU A 119 -39.67 -4.65 -0.77
C GLU A 119 -40.91 -5.51 -1.07
N GLU A 120 -40.80 -6.81 -0.82
CA GLU A 120 -41.94 -7.72 -0.90
C GLU A 120 -42.78 -7.57 0.37
N VAL A 121 -43.98 -7.02 0.21
CA VAL A 121 -44.95 -6.84 1.30
C VAL A 121 -45.96 -7.97 1.21
N GLU A 122 -46.20 -8.66 2.32
CA GLU A 122 -47.28 -9.65 2.41
C GLU A 122 -48.63 -8.93 2.53
N MET A 123 -49.46 -9.12 1.52
CA MET A 123 -50.80 -8.55 1.45
C MET A 123 -51.83 -9.64 1.78
N GLN A 124 -52.77 -9.30 2.66
CA GLN A 124 -53.92 -10.17 2.93
C GLN A 124 -54.94 -10.04 1.80
N ILE A 125 -55.41 -11.17 1.28
CA ILE A 125 -56.53 -11.21 0.33
C ILE A 125 -57.82 -10.85 1.08
N VAL A 126 -58.41 -9.70 0.77
CA VAL A 126 -59.71 -9.29 1.32
C VAL A 126 -60.81 -9.76 0.36
N PRO A 127 -61.77 -10.58 0.80
CA PRO A 127 -62.88 -11.00 -0.06
C PRO A 127 -63.80 -9.81 -0.37
N VAL A 128 -64.06 -9.58 -1.66
CA VAL A 128 -65.03 -8.58 -2.12
C VAL A 128 -66.38 -9.26 -2.33
N VAL A 129 -67.41 -8.85 -1.59
CA VAL A 129 -68.79 -9.27 -1.83
C VAL A 129 -69.38 -8.40 -2.94
N VAL A 130 -69.55 -8.98 -4.13
CA VAL A 130 -70.29 -8.34 -5.22
C VAL A 130 -71.78 -8.64 -5.02
N ALA A 131 -72.62 -7.60 -4.97
CA ALA A 131 -74.07 -7.76 -4.86
C ALA A 131 -74.59 -8.59 -6.04
N GLY A 132 -75.04 -9.81 -5.77
CA GLY A 132 -75.42 -10.79 -6.81
C GLY A 132 -75.17 -12.25 -6.46
N GLY A 133 -74.56 -12.57 -5.31
CA GLY A 133 -74.56 -13.93 -4.77
C GLY A 133 -73.51 -14.89 -5.34
N ILE A 134 -72.44 -14.37 -5.96
CA ILE A 134 -71.29 -15.21 -6.32
C ILE A 134 -70.25 -15.13 -5.20
N THR A 135 -70.13 -16.20 -4.43
CA THR A 135 -69.04 -16.44 -3.49
C THR A 135 -67.87 -17.03 -4.27
N LEU A 136 -66.79 -16.27 -4.46
CA LEU A 136 -65.53 -16.79 -5.03
C LEU A 136 -64.61 -17.30 -3.92
N ASP A 137 -63.86 -18.34 -4.30
CA ASP A 137 -63.11 -19.30 -3.50
C ASP A 137 -62.26 -18.72 -2.36
N THR A 138 -62.32 -19.40 -1.21
CA THR A 138 -61.75 -19.03 0.09
C THR A 138 -60.29 -19.44 0.24
N ASN A 139 -59.40 -18.95 -0.62
CA ASN A 139 -57.99 -18.96 -0.25
C ASN A 139 -57.71 -17.73 0.62
N LYS A 140 -57.81 -17.91 1.95
CA LYS A 140 -57.11 -17.08 2.93
C LYS A 140 -55.61 -17.24 2.68
N GLY A 141 -55.10 -16.56 1.68
CA GLY A 141 -53.68 -16.52 1.34
C GLY A 141 -53.12 -15.14 1.61
N THR A 142 -51.86 -15.09 2.02
CA THR A 142 -51.02 -13.91 1.77
C THR A 142 -50.44 -14.05 0.37
N TYR A 143 -50.39 -12.96 -0.38
CA TYR A 143 -49.55 -12.89 -1.58
C TYR A 143 -48.50 -11.82 -1.39
N LYS A 144 -47.33 -12.03 -1.97
CA LYS A 144 -46.23 -11.06 -1.90
C LYS A 144 -46.32 -10.13 -3.09
N GLU A 145 -46.40 -8.84 -2.81
CA GLU A 145 -46.38 -7.78 -3.82
C GLU A 145 -45.11 -6.93 -3.63
N LYS A 146 -44.40 -6.62 -4.71
CA LYS A 146 -43.29 -5.66 -4.65
C LYS A 146 -43.86 -4.25 -4.57
N ARG A 147 -43.61 -3.56 -3.45
CA ARG A 147 -44.01 -2.15 -3.25
C ARG A 147 -42.79 -1.29 -3.00
N ILE A 148 -42.91 -0.03 -3.41
CA ILE A 148 -41.93 1.01 -3.09
C ILE A 148 -42.13 1.39 -1.63
N THR A 149 -41.15 1.06 -0.80
CA THR A 149 -41.02 1.55 0.58
C THR A 149 -39.88 2.56 0.63
N TYR A 150 -39.87 3.44 1.63
CA TYR A 150 -38.75 4.34 1.87
C TYR A 150 -37.93 3.79 3.03
N LYS A 151 -36.63 3.59 2.78
CA LYS A 151 -35.69 3.13 3.81
C LYS A 151 -34.51 4.08 3.89
N PHE A 152 -34.06 4.35 5.11
CA PHE A 152 -32.85 5.14 5.29
C PHE A 152 -31.63 4.35 4.87
N VAL A 153 -30.85 4.92 3.96
CA VAL A 153 -29.62 4.30 3.47
C VAL A 153 -28.42 4.98 4.12
N LYS A 154 -27.90 4.33 5.17
CA LYS A 154 -26.70 4.76 5.91
C LYS A 154 -25.48 4.84 4.98
N GLN A 155 -24.78 5.97 4.97
CA GLN A 155 -23.58 6.18 4.16
C GLN A 155 -22.30 6.13 5.00
N ALA A 156 -21.16 6.44 4.37
CA ALA A 156 -19.84 6.21 4.93
C ALA A 156 -19.64 6.80 6.33
N PHE A 157 -20.06 8.06 6.54
CA PHE A 157 -19.92 8.72 7.83
C PHE A 157 -20.73 8.01 8.91
N LEU A 158 -22.04 7.82 8.68
CA LEU A 158 -22.91 7.25 9.70
C LEU A 158 -22.53 5.80 10.04
N LYS A 159 -22.14 5.00 9.03
CA LYS A 159 -21.62 3.65 9.27
C LYS A 159 -20.36 3.69 10.15
N ALA A 160 -19.41 4.57 9.84
CA ALA A 160 -18.18 4.69 10.61
C ALA A 160 -18.42 5.23 12.02
N TYR A 161 -19.33 6.19 12.17
CA TYR A 161 -19.77 6.72 13.46
C TYR A 161 -20.35 5.62 14.36
N LEU A 162 -21.29 4.84 13.84
CA LEU A 162 -21.92 3.73 14.57
C LEU A 162 -20.89 2.65 14.95
N SER A 163 -20.01 2.27 14.02
CA SER A 163 -18.92 1.32 14.29
C SER A 163 -17.94 1.83 15.35
N ALA A 164 -17.64 3.13 15.36
CA ALA A 164 -16.74 3.71 16.36
C ALA A 164 -17.32 3.60 17.77
N TRP A 165 -18.62 3.91 17.93
CA TRP A 165 -19.32 3.79 19.21
C TRP A 165 -19.47 2.36 19.69
N LYS A 166 -19.73 1.42 18.79
CA LYS A 166 -19.73 -0.01 19.13
C LYS A 166 -18.36 -0.46 19.65
N LYS A 167 -17.28 -0.15 18.93
CA LYS A 167 -15.91 -0.44 19.35
C LYS A 167 -15.55 0.24 20.67
N TYR A 168 -16.03 1.46 20.88
CA TYR A 168 -15.85 2.20 22.14
C TYR A 168 -16.52 1.49 23.31
N ALA A 169 -17.78 1.08 23.14
CA ALA A 169 -18.52 0.33 24.16
C ALA A 169 -17.86 -1.02 24.48
N GLU A 170 -17.36 -1.71 23.45
CA GLU A 170 -16.72 -3.02 23.58
C GLU A 170 -15.34 -2.98 24.26
N GLY A 171 -14.69 -1.80 24.27
CA GLY A 171 -13.36 -1.60 24.83
C GLY A 171 -13.21 -2.08 26.28
N ASP A 172 -12.02 -2.56 26.61
CA ASP A 172 -11.68 -3.10 27.92
C ASP A 172 -10.25 -2.68 28.34
N GLU A 173 -9.66 -3.39 29.31
CA GLU A 173 -8.29 -3.12 29.80
C GLU A 173 -7.22 -3.20 28.69
N SER A 174 -7.47 -3.92 27.60
CA SER A 174 -6.58 -3.99 26.43
C SER A 174 -6.62 -2.73 25.57
N GLY A 175 -7.62 -1.87 25.77
CA GLY A 175 -7.82 -0.60 25.08
C GLY A 175 -9.07 -0.59 24.20
N ILE A 176 -9.27 0.53 23.52
CA ILE A 176 -10.38 0.74 22.60
C ILE A 176 -9.89 0.59 21.16
N ALA A 177 -10.54 -0.27 20.39
CA ALA A 177 -10.20 -0.47 18.99
C ALA A 177 -10.50 0.80 18.17
N PRO A 178 -9.58 1.26 17.30
CA PRO A 178 -9.79 2.43 16.48
C PRO A 178 -10.78 2.14 15.35
N GLN A 179 -11.50 3.16 14.92
CA GLN A 179 -12.34 3.15 13.74
C GLN A 179 -11.88 4.26 12.79
N PHE A 180 -11.61 3.90 11.54
CA PHE A 180 -11.20 4.85 10.52
C PHE A 180 -12.33 5.12 9.53
N LEU A 181 -12.54 6.40 9.23
CA LEU A 181 -13.22 6.89 8.04
C LEU A 181 -12.16 7.48 7.12
N VAL A 182 -12.00 6.90 5.93
CA VAL A 182 -11.07 7.38 4.91
C VAL A 182 -11.85 8.12 3.83
N ILE A 183 -11.51 9.39 3.59
CA ILE A 183 -12.12 10.25 2.58
C ILE A 183 -11.09 10.51 1.47
N GLU A 184 -11.24 9.85 0.34
CA GLU A 184 -10.41 10.11 -0.82
C GLU A 184 -10.84 11.40 -1.51
N GLU A 185 -9.87 12.17 -1.98
CA GLU A 185 -10.09 13.37 -2.80
C GLU A 185 -11.01 14.41 -2.12
N ILE A 186 -10.74 14.72 -0.84
CA ILE A 186 -11.64 15.53 0.01
C ILE A 186 -12.01 16.89 -0.58
N ASN A 187 -11.14 17.48 -1.41
CA ASN A 187 -11.37 18.79 -2.04
C ASN A 187 -12.11 18.71 -3.40
N ARG A 188 -12.53 17.53 -3.86
CA ARG A 188 -13.40 17.40 -5.04
C ARG A 188 -14.87 17.68 -4.74
N GLY A 189 -15.25 17.70 -3.47
CA GLY A 189 -16.59 18.07 -3.02
C GLY A 189 -16.59 19.34 -2.18
N ASN A 190 -17.73 19.99 -2.07
CA ASN A 190 -17.90 21.14 -1.19
C ASN A 190 -17.94 20.69 0.27
N CYS A 191 -16.78 20.71 0.95
CA CYS A 191 -16.64 20.23 2.33
C CYS A 191 -17.66 20.86 3.31
N ALA A 192 -17.95 22.15 3.19
CA ALA A 192 -18.89 22.83 4.07
C ALA A 192 -20.32 22.26 3.90
N GLN A 193 -20.74 22.03 2.65
CA GLN A 193 -22.05 21.45 2.35
C GLN A 193 -22.13 19.97 2.73
N ILE A 194 -21.07 19.20 2.49
CA ILE A 194 -21.05 17.75 2.76
C ILE A 194 -21.06 17.47 4.27
N PHE A 195 -20.27 18.20 5.05
CA PHE A 195 -20.24 18.02 6.50
C PHE A 195 -21.44 18.68 7.19
N GLY A 196 -21.98 19.78 6.66
CA GLY A 196 -23.08 20.51 7.30
C GLY A 196 -22.76 20.81 8.76
N ASP A 197 -23.67 20.47 9.67
CA ASP A 197 -23.48 20.69 11.11
C ASP A 197 -22.42 19.77 11.74
N LEU A 198 -22.09 18.63 11.10
CA LEU A 198 -21.03 17.72 11.56
C LEU A 198 -19.65 18.41 11.57
N PHE A 199 -19.53 19.52 10.84
CA PHE A 199 -18.36 20.39 10.86
C PHE A 199 -17.95 20.83 12.28
N GLN A 200 -18.92 21.02 13.19
CA GLN A 200 -18.65 21.41 14.57
C GLN A 200 -18.02 20.27 15.39
N LEU A 201 -18.35 19.03 15.05
CA LEU A 201 -17.83 17.84 15.74
C LEU A 201 -16.33 17.62 15.49
N LEU A 202 -15.79 18.23 14.44
CA LEU A 202 -14.37 18.15 14.09
C LEU A 202 -13.47 18.89 15.09
N ASP A 203 -14.00 19.78 15.94
CA ASP A 203 -13.22 20.38 17.03
C ASP A 203 -12.96 19.34 18.14
N ARG A 204 -11.74 18.83 18.27
CA ARG A 204 -11.36 17.77 19.25
C ARG A 204 -10.80 18.34 20.56
N GLN A 205 -11.14 17.70 21.67
CA GLN A 205 -10.57 17.97 23.00
C GLN A 205 -9.30 17.13 23.25
N ASP A 206 -8.56 17.44 24.31
CA ASP A 206 -7.37 16.68 24.74
C ASP A 206 -7.68 15.21 25.07
N ASN A 207 -8.92 14.89 25.44
CA ASN A 207 -9.37 13.51 25.69
C ASN A 207 -9.75 12.75 24.40
N GLY A 208 -9.63 13.40 23.23
CA GLY A 208 -9.91 12.86 21.90
C GLY A 208 -11.38 12.91 21.46
N PHE A 209 -12.32 13.28 22.32
CA PHE A 209 -13.72 13.45 21.93
C PHE A 209 -13.93 14.77 21.20
N SER A 210 -15.00 14.88 20.43
CA SER A 210 -15.47 16.19 19.96
C SER A 210 -15.79 17.12 21.14
N SER A 211 -15.52 18.41 20.97
CA SER A 211 -15.67 19.42 22.02
C SER A 211 -17.12 19.81 22.24
N TYR A 212 -17.85 19.95 21.15
CA TYR A 212 -19.22 20.44 21.15
C TYR A 212 -20.14 19.37 20.60
N PRO A 213 -21.00 18.75 21.43
CA PRO A 213 -22.06 17.90 20.93
C PRO A 213 -23.05 18.73 20.09
N ILE A 214 -23.62 18.12 19.06
CA ILE A 214 -24.70 18.72 18.24
C ILE A 214 -25.96 17.88 18.33
N GLU A 215 -27.12 18.50 18.16
CA GLU A 215 -28.39 17.77 18.05
C GLU A 215 -28.55 17.19 16.64
N ALA A 216 -28.95 15.92 16.54
CA ALA A 216 -29.25 15.29 15.27
C ALA A 216 -30.69 15.61 14.83
N ASP A 217 -30.95 15.60 13.52
CA ASP A 217 -32.32 15.65 13.01
C ASP A 217 -33.12 14.36 13.34
N ALA A 218 -34.45 14.43 13.23
CA ALA A 218 -35.33 13.35 13.63
C ALA A 218 -35.11 12.03 12.88
N ASP A 219 -34.64 12.08 11.64
CA ASP A 219 -34.35 10.89 10.85
C ASP A 219 -33.08 10.21 11.36
N LEU A 220 -32.00 10.96 11.57
CA LEU A 220 -30.78 10.44 12.19
C LEU A 220 -31.00 9.91 13.60
N GLN A 221 -31.80 10.58 14.43
CA GLN A 221 -32.12 10.11 15.78
C GLN A 221 -32.74 8.72 15.74
N ARG A 222 -33.77 8.52 14.91
CA ARG A 222 -34.45 7.23 14.75
C ARG A 222 -33.50 6.15 14.27
N GLU A 223 -32.69 6.46 13.27
CA GLU A 223 -31.78 5.49 12.64
C GLU A 223 -30.61 5.09 13.53
N ILE A 224 -30.08 6.02 14.33
CA ILE A 224 -29.02 5.74 15.31
C ILE A 224 -29.57 4.90 16.48
N ALA A 225 -30.73 5.29 17.02
CA ALA A 225 -31.39 4.55 18.08
C ALA A 225 -31.74 3.12 17.66
N GLU A 226 -32.27 2.94 16.45
CA GLU A 226 -32.53 1.62 15.90
C GLU A 226 -31.24 0.83 15.70
N ALA A 227 -30.21 1.42 15.09
CA ALA A 227 -28.93 0.75 14.85
C ALA A 227 -28.26 0.24 16.14
N PHE A 228 -28.23 1.06 17.19
CA PHE A 228 -27.63 0.67 18.47
C PHE A 228 -28.45 -0.36 19.24
N LYS A 229 -29.75 -0.53 18.92
CA LYS A 229 -30.65 -1.44 19.63
C LYS A 229 -30.83 -2.78 18.91
N THR A 230 -30.96 -2.79 17.60
CA THR A 230 -31.44 -3.95 16.83
C THR A 230 -30.49 -4.41 15.73
N GLU A 231 -29.66 -3.53 15.19
CA GLU A 231 -28.76 -3.89 14.08
C GLU A 231 -27.51 -4.60 14.59
N LYS A 232 -27.37 -5.90 14.32
CA LYS A 232 -26.24 -6.74 14.76
C LYS A 232 -24.86 -6.10 14.53
N ASP A 233 -24.71 -5.38 13.43
CA ASP A 233 -23.44 -4.76 13.05
C ASP A 233 -23.06 -3.57 13.94
N TYR A 234 -24.04 -2.91 14.58
CA TYR A 234 -23.86 -1.68 15.37
C TYR A 234 -24.39 -1.76 16.81
N MET A 235 -25.13 -2.82 17.15
CA MET A 235 -25.79 -2.98 18.44
C MET A 235 -24.79 -2.84 19.59
N LEU A 236 -25.14 -2.00 20.57
CA LEU A 236 -24.31 -1.77 21.75
C LEU A 236 -24.59 -2.87 22.77
N THR A 237 -23.56 -3.66 23.09
CA THR A 237 -23.66 -4.79 24.03
C THR A 237 -23.23 -4.43 25.45
N LYS A 238 -22.53 -3.30 25.63
CA LYS A 238 -22.04 -2.77 26.91
C LYS A 238 -22.48 -1.31 27.06
N GLU A 239 -22.48 -0.82 28.29
CA GLU A 239 -22.79 0.59 28.57
C GLU A 239 -21.65 1.54 28.15
N LEU A 240 -22.01 2.76 27.78
CA LEU A 240 -21.05 3.80 27.42
C LEU A 240 -20.57 4.52 28.70
N ASN A 241 -19.30 4.34 29.06
CA ASN A 241 -18.69 5.11 30.15
C ASN A 241 -18.22 6.48 29.61
N LEU A 242 -18.99 7.53 29.92
CA LEU A 242 -18.77 8.90 29.43
C LEU A 242 -18.71 9.95 30.56
N GLN A 243 -18.45 9.52 31.79
CA GLN A 243 -18.43 10.42 32.92
C GLN A 243 -17.28 11.44 32.78
N GLY A 244 -17.62 12.74 32.77
CA GLY A 244 -16.64 13.83 32.67
C GLY A 244 -16.05 14.04 31.27
N VAL A 245 -16.54 13.34 30.23
CA VAL A 245 -16.06 13.50 28.85
C VAL A 245 -16.35 14.90 28.29
N VAL A 246 -17.55 15.42 28.55
CA VAL A 246 -17.95 16.79 28.19
C VAL A 246 -18.19 17.57 29.49
N LYS A 247 -17.42 18.65 29.70
CA LYS A 247 -17.55 19.48 30.90
C LYS A 247 -18.91 20.18 30.92
N ASN A 248 -19.56 20.17 32.08
CA ASN A 248 -20.84 20.85 32.32
C ASN A 248 -21.99 20.42 31.39
N TYR A 249 -21.95 19.20 30.85
CA TYR A 249 -23.08 18.67 30.08
C TYR A 249 -24.31 18.51 30.99
N VAL A 250 -25.43 19.09 30.58
CA VAL A 250 -26.70 19.03 31.32
C VAL A 250 -27.54 17.89 30.75
N GLY A 251 -27.55 16.74 31.41
CA GLY A 251 -28.30 15.56 30.98
C GLY A 251 -27.52 14.26 31.17
N ASN A 252 -28.00 13.19 30.54
CA ASN A 252 -27.29 11.91 30.50
C ASN A 252 -26.71 11.70 29.11
N LEU A 253 -25.43 12.07 28.95
CA LEU A 253 -24.73 12.04 27.67
C LEU A 253 -24.78 10.66 26.99
N ALA A 254 -24.65 9.59 27.77
CA ALA A 254 -24.71 8.23 27.24
C ALA A 254 -26.09 7.91 26.65
N GLU A 255 -27.17 8.26 27.35
CA GLU A 255 -28.53 8.05 26.86
C GLU A 255 -28.90 8.98 25.69
N ASP A 256 -28.42 10.24 25.72
CA ASP A 256 -28.63 11.18 24.61
C ASP A 256 -27.89 10.73 23.33
N ILE A 257 -26.72 10.08 23.44
CA ILE A 257 -26.02 9.46 22.30
C ILE A 257 -26.72 8.18 21.82
N LYS A 258 -27.11 7.29 22.74
CA LYS A 258 -27.80 6.03 22.40
C LYS A 258 -29.14 6.26 21.71
N SER A 259 -29.87 7.30 22.13
CA SER A 259 -31.12 7.71 21.48
C SER A 259 -30.92 8.46 20.17
N GLY A 260 -29.67 8.75 19.80
CA GLY A 260 -29.31 9.54 18.62
C GLY A 260 -29.59 11.03 18.76
N LYS A 261 -30.21 11.48 19.87
CA LYS A 261 -30.53 12.90 20.12
C LYS A 261 -29.31 13.80 19.99
N ILE A 262 -28.16 13.32 20.48
CA ILE A 262 -26.88 14.03 20.40
C ILE A 262 -25.88 13.22 19.59
N LEU A 263 -25.16 13.92 18.70
CA LEU A 263 -23.97 13.41 18.04
C LEU A 263 -22.72 13.91 18.77
N LEU A 264 -21.80 12.99 19.02
CA LEU A 264 -20.49 13.25 19.61
C LEU A 264 -19.49 12.27 18.99
N LEU A 265 -18.34 12.73 18.51
CA LEU A 265 -17.32 11.83 17.96
C LEU A 265 -16.49 11.24 19.11
N PRO A 266 -16.40 9.90 19.23
CA PRO A 266 -15.65 9.27 20.29
C PRO A 266 -14.13 9.34 20.03
N SER A 267 -13.33 9.17 21.09
CA SER A 267 -11.86 9.30 21.04
C SER A 267 -11.14 8.25 20.18
N ASN A 268 -11.83 7.18 19.80
CA ASN A 268 -11.33 6.14 18.90
C ASN A 268 -11.74 6.36 17.44
N PHE A 269 -12.40 7.48 17.10
CA PHE A 269 -12.85 7.76 15.74
C PHE A 269 -11.88 8.67 14.98
N TYR A 270 -11.22 8.09 13.99
CA TYR A 270 -10.22 8.72 13.13
C TYR A 270 -10.84 9.06 11.77
N ILE A 271 -10.65 10.28 11.31
CA ILE A 271 -11.10 10.74 9.99
C ILE A 271 -9.87 11.16 9.20
N TRP A 272 -9.45 10.33 8.25
CA TRP A 272 -8.27 10.58 7.44
C TRP A 272 -8.68 10.83 6.00
N ALA A 273 -7.94 11.67 5.30
CA ALA A 273 -8.30 12.05 3.95
C ALA A 273 -7.09 12.17 3.04
N THR A 274 -7.33 12.04 1.75
CA THR A 274 -6.35 12.39 0.71
C THR A 274 -6.80 13.63 -0.03
N MET A 275 -5.83 14.42 -0.48
CA MET A 275 -6.06 15.64 -1.22
C MET A 275 -5.03 15.74 -2.34
N ASN A 276 -5.49 15.80 -3.59
CA ASN A 276 -4.64 16.24 -4.69
C ASN A 276 -4.71 17.76 -4.75
N THR A 277 -3.57 18.41 -4.88
CA THR A 277 -3.44 19.87 -4.88
C THR A 277 -3.27 20.44 -6.29
N SER A 278 -3.04 19.58 -7.28
CA SER A 278 -2.81 19.92 -8.69
C SER A 278 -4.07 20.21 -9.50
N ASP A 279 -5.21 19.65 -9.10
CA ASP A 279 -6.41 19.64 -9.94
C ASP A 279 -7.05 21.04 -10.02
N GLN A 280 -7.43 21.46 -11.23
CA GLN A 280 -7.99 22.79 -11.47
C GLN A 280 -9.47 22.91 -11.04
N SER A 281 -10.17 21.79 -10.87
CA SER A 281 -11.62 21.72 -10.62
C SER A 281 -11.99 21.48 -9.15
N LEU A 282 -11.12 21.86 -8.23
CA LEU A 282 -11.28 21.59 -6.80
C LEU A 282 -12.03 22.71 -6.08
N PHE A 283 -12.85 22.32 -5.10
CA PHE A 283 -13.49 23.27 -4.20
C PHE A 283 -12.46 23.83 -3.22
N PRO A 284 -12.43 25.16 -3.00
CA PRO A 284 -11.55 25.75 -2.01
C PRO A 284 -11.97 25.29 -0.61
N ILE A 285 -11.02 24.81 0.17
CA ILE A 285 -11.23 24.51 1.59
C ILE A 285 -11.00 25.79 2.39
N ASP A 286 -12.02 26.22 3.15
CA ASP A 286 -11.94 27.42 3.99
C ASP A 286 -10.99 27.25 5.20
N SER A 287 -10.53 28.36 5.77
CA SER A 287 -9.58 28.36 6.88
C SER A 287 -10.15 27.75 8.18
N ALA A 288 -11.46 27.85 8.42
CA ALA A 288 -12.10 27.27 9.59
C ALA A 288 -12.17 25.73 9.49
N PHE A 289 -12.31 25.19 8.27
CA PHE A 289 -12.14 23.77 8.01
C PHE A 289 -10.68 23.37 8.18
N LYS A 290 -9.73 24.05 7.52
CA LYS A 290 -8.30 23.69 7.54
C LYS A 290 -7.72 23.55 8.94
N ARG A 291 -8.08 24.44 9.89
CA ARG A 291 -7.53 24.43 11.26
C ARG A 291 -7.95 23.22 12.12
N ARG A 292 -8.90 22.40 11.66
CA ARG A 292 -9.40 21.20 12.37
C ARG A 292 -8.73 19.91 11.93
N TRP A 293 -7.80 20.01 11.00
CA TRP A 293 -7.08 18.88 10.44
C TRP A 293 -5.59 19.08 10.61
N ASP A 294 -4.90 17.98 10.94
CA ASP A 294 -3.46 17.92 10.77
C ASP A 294 -3.13 17.72 9.29
N TRP A 295 -2.10 18.41 8.82
CA TRP A 295 -1.69 18.37 7.42
C TRP A 295 -0.40 17.57 7.29
N LYS A 296 -0.43 16.52 6.46
CA LYS A 296 0.73 15.68 6.19
C LYS A 296 1.08 15.73 4.71
N TYR A 297 2.20 16.37 4.42
CA TYR A 297 2.77 16.37 3.07
C TYR A 297 3.42 15.04 2.76
N VAL A 298 3.04 14.42 1.66
CA VAL A 298 3.65 13.19 1.14
C VAL A 298 4.63 13.57 0.02
N LYS A 299 5.91 13.59 0.39
CA LYS A 299 7.02 13.93 -0.51
C LYS A 299 7.12 12.94 -1.67
N ILE A 300 7.52 13.44 -2.84
CA ILE A 300 7.99 12.64 -3.96
C ILE A 300 9.32 11.98 -3.58
N ALA A 301 9.32 10.65 -3.58
CA ALA A 301 10.49 9.83 -3.24
C ALA A 301 10.58 8.63 -4.17
N ASP A 302 11.80 8.14 -4.36
CA ASP A 302 12.05 6.89 -5.05
C ASP A 302 11.41 5.74 -4.29
N ALA A 303 10.53 4.99 -4.94
CA ALA A 303 9.93 3.79 -4.36
C ALA A 303 10.85 2.56 -4.44
N LYS A 304 12.02 2.68 -5.07
CA LYS A 304 13.01 1.62 -5.27
C LYS A 304 12.41 0.40 -5.96
N LYS A 305 11.54 0.65 -6.94
CA LYS A 305 10.90 -0.40 -7.74
C LYS A 305 11.58 -0.64 -9.08
N ASP A 306 12.64 0.11 -9.38
CA ASP A 306 13.42 0.01 -10.62
C ASP A 306 12.54 0.02 -11.88
N TYR A 307 11.58 0.94 -11.93
CA TYR A 307 10.75 1.08 -13.11
C TYR A 307 11.57 1.65 -14.26
N LYS A 308 11.30 1.14 -15.46
CA LYS A 308 12.05 1.48 -16.67
C LYS A 308 11.06 1.82 -17.78
N ILE A 309 11.31 2.87 -18.56
CA ILE A 309 10.54 3.23 -19.75
C ILE A 309 11.19 2.53 -20.95
N LYS A 310 10.44 1.68 -21.66
CA LYS A 310 10.92 1.06 -22.91
C LYS A 310 10.55 1.95 -24.09
N CYS A 311 11.54 2.35 -24.89
CA CYS A 311 11.36 3.17 -26.09
C CYS A 311 12.18 2.59 -27.26
N GLY A 312 11.56 1.75 -28.09
CA GLY A 312 12.28 1.01 -29.14
C GLY A 312 13.26 -0.01 -28.56
N ASP A 313 14.51 0.05 -28.99
CA ASP A 313 15.66 -0.72 -28.50
C ASP A 313 16.38 -0.05 -27.31
N GLU A 314 15.81 1.02 -26.75
CA GLU A 314 16.38 1.76 -25.63
C GLU A 314 15.51 1.74 -24.38
N VAL A 315 16.16 1.94 -23.24
CA VAL A 315 15.54 2.05 -21.91
C VAL A 315 15.98 3.33 -21.22
N CYS A 316 15.02 4.02 -20.59
CA CYS A 316 15.26 5.11 -19.66
C CYS A 316 14.83 4.69 -18.25
N ASP A 317 15.66 4.96 -17.24
CA ASP A 317 15.25 4.79 -15.84
C ASP A 317 14.09 5.75 -15.51
N TRP A 318 13.03 5.22 -14.89
CA TRP A 318 11.84 5.98 -14.56
C TRP A 318 12.13 7.04 -13.50
N TRP A 319 12.94 6.72 -12.49
CA TRP A 319 13.21 7.66 -11.42
C TRP A 319 14.04 8.84 -11.90
N THR A 320 15.06 8.58 -12.71
CA THR A 320 15.88 9.58 -13.40
C THR A 320 14.99 10.50 -14.24
N PHE A 321 14.06 9.94 -15.02
CA PHE A 321 13.07 10.73 -15.77
C PHE A 321 12.20 11.59 -14.84
N VAL A 322 11.65 11.03 -13.77
CA VAL A 322 10.80 11.76 -12.80
C VAL A 322 11.56 12.90 -12.14
N GLN A 323 12.83 12.71 -11.78
CA GLN A 323 13.66 13.77 -11.21
C GLN A 323 13.87 14.90 -12.21
N ALA A 324 14.34 14.58 -13.42
CA ALA A 324 14.64 15.56 -14.45
C ALA A 324 13.39 16.33 -14.91
N VAL A 325 12.27 15.64 -15.15
CA VAL A 325 11.04 16.31 -15.56
C VAL A 325 10.50 17.19 -14.43
N ASN A 326 10.59 16.78 -13.17
CA ASN A 326 10.10 17.58 -12.05
C ASN A 326 10.88 18.90 -11.85
N GLU A 327 12.14 18.95 -12.28
CA GLU A 327 12.90 20.21 -12.34
C GLU A 327 12.28 21.15 -13.39
N LYS A 328 11.99 20.65 -14.59
CA LYS A 328 11.28 21.41 -15.65
C LYS A 328 9.89 21.89 -15.20
N ILE A 329 9.13 21.03 -14.52
CA ILE A 329 7.80 21.39 -13.98
C ILE A 329 7.93 22.51 -12.94
N ALA A 330 8.96 22.46 -12.09
CA ALA A 330 9.17 23.48 -11.07
C ALA A 330 9.54 24.84 -11.68
N GLU A 331 10.42 24.83 -12.70
CA GLU A 331 10.81 26.03 -13.46
C GLU A 331 9.59 26.69 -14.13
N GLU A 332 8.71 25.89 -14.72
CA GLU A 332 7.55 26.40 -15.45
C GLU A 332 6.43 26.88 -14.53
N THR A 333 6.07 26.07 -13.52
CA THR A 333 4.81 26.27 -12.81
C THR A 333 4.97 26.85 -11.42
N SER A 334 6.20 26.83 -10.86
CA SER A 334 6.46 27.13 -9.44
C SER A 334 5.54 26.35 -8.48
N SER A 335 5.03 25.19 -8.89
CA SER A 335 4.07 24.37 -8.13
C SER A 335 4.60 22.96 -7.92
N ASP A 336 4.81 22.59 -6.66
CA ASP A 336 5.18 21.22 -6.27
C ASP A 336 4.04 20.22 -6.49
N ASP A 337 2.82 20.71 -6.58
CA ASP A 337 1.63 19.87 -6.68
C ASP A 337 1.46 19.28 -8.08
N LYS A 338 1.91 20.00 -9.11
CA LYS A 338 1.88 19.54 -10.50
C LYS A 338 2.97 18.51 -10.85
N LYS A 339 3.93 18.29 -9.95
CA LYS A 339 5.02 17.33 -10.16
C LYS A 339 4.51 15.89 -10.28
N LEU A 340 5.35 15.01 -10.81
CA LEU A 340 5.09 13.58 -10.89
C LEU A 340 5.64 12.88 -9.67
N GLY A 341 4.78 12.16 -8.95
CA GLY A 341 5.21 11.15 -7.99
C GLY A 341 5.66 9.86 -8.67
N TYR A 342 6.44 9.04 -7.94
CA TYR A 342 6.99 7.79 -8.48
C TYR A 342 5.91 6.86 -9.03
N PHE A 343 4.74 6.76 -8.40
CA PHE A 343 3.65 5.89 -8.85
C PHE A 343 2.70 6.56 -9.85
N PHE A 344 3.04 7.73 -10.39
CA PHE A 344 2.23 8.41 -11.39
C PHE A 344 2.03 7.53 -12.64
N CYS A 345 3.11 6.89 -13.07
CA CYS A 345 3.06 5.80 -14.03
C CYS A 345 3.74 4.57 -13.43
N LYS A 346 3.09 3.42 -13.63
CA LYS A 346 3.59 2.10 -13.23
C LYS A 346 3.48 1.16 -14.43
N PRO A 347 4.37 0.15 -14.55
CA PRO A 347 4.23 -0.92 -15.52
C PRO A 347 2.83 -1.55 -15.53
N GLN A 348 2.49 -2.21 -16.63
CA GLN A 348 1.22 -2.92 -16.72
C GLN A 348 1.22 -4.17 -15.85
N ASN A 349 2.29 -4.96 -15.96
CA ASN A 349 2.55 -6.11 -15.10
C ASN A 349 3.80 -5.86 -14.25
N GLU A 350 3.88 -6.49 -13.09
CA GLU A 350 5.06 -6.41 -12.23
C GLU A 350 6.26 -7.06 -12.92
N GLY A 351 7.43 -6.42 -12.84
CA GLY A 351 8.65 -6.86 -13.52
C GLY A 351 8.75 -6.48 -14.99
N GLU A 352 7.73 -5.85 -15.59
CA GLU A 352 7.79 -5.33 -16.96
C GLU A 352 8.18 -3.84 -16.99
N PRO A 353 8.66 -3.32 -18.14
CA PRO A 353 8.85 -1.89 -18.31
C PRO A 353 7.51 -1.17 -18.53
N ILE A 354 7.54 0.15 -18.36
CA ILE A 354 6.52 1.06 -18.85
C ILE A 354 6.65 1.14 -20.38
N GLY A 355 5.70 0.56 -21.11
CA GLY A 355 5.65 0.68 -22.57
C GLY A 355 5.34 2.10 -23.04
N VAL A 356 5.84 2.46 -24.24
CA VAL A 356 5.64 3.78 -24.87
C VAL A 356 4.18 4.21 -24.92
N GLU A 357 3.25 3.31 -25.20
CA GLU A 357 1.80 3.63 -25.24
C GLU A 357 1.29 4.19 -23.92
N ARG A 358 1.69 3.54 -22.83
CA ARG A 358 1.30 3.96 -21.49
C ARG A 358 2.00 5.24 -21.07
N PHE A 359 3.27 5.40 -21.46
CA PHE A 359 4.03 6.61 -21.19
C PHE A 359 3.43 7.83 -21.90
N VAL A 360 3.12 7.73 -23.20
CA VAL A 360 2.53 8.83 -23.97
C VAL A 360 1.13 9.17 -23.45
N SER A 361 0.26 8.16 -23.30
CA SER A 361 -1.15 8.37 -22.92
C SER A 361 -1.36 8.86 -21.48
N LYS A 362 -0.41 8.61 -20.57
CA LYS A 362 -0.51 9.04 -19.17
C LYS A 362 0.41 10.21 -18.85
N VAL A 363 1.69 10.06 -19.14
CA VAL A 363 2.73 11.00 -18.70
C VAL A 363 2.79 12.17 -19.65
N LEU A 364 3.07 11.97 -20.94
CA LEU A 364 3.16 13.08 -21.88
C LEU A 364 1.84 13.82 -22.00
N PHE A 365 0.72 13.10 -22.02
CA PHE A 365 -0.61 13.71 -22.09
C PHE A 365 -0.87 14.66 -20.91
N TYR A 366 -0.53 14.25 -19.68
CA TYR A 366 -0.64 15.10 -18.49
C TYR A 366 0.31 16.30 -18.55
N LEU A 367 1.58 16.06 -18.91
CA LEU A 367 2.56 17.14 -19.03
C LEU A 367 2.09 18.18 -20.06
N TRP A 368 1.59 17.75 -21.21
CA TRP A 368 1.09 18.64 -22.26
C TRP A 368 -0.17 19.41 -21.84
N ASN A 369 -1.18 18.73 -21.28
CA ASN A 369 -2.49 19.35 -21.06
C ASN A 369 -2.67 20.04 -19.70
N ASP A 370 -1.98 19.60 -18.66
CA ASP A 370 -2.20 20.10 -17.30
C ASP A 370 -1.01 20.93 -16.79
N VAL A 371 0.20 20.59 -17.22
CA VAL A 371 1.42 21.23 -16.73
C VAL A 371 1.88 22.36 -17.64
N PHE A 372 2.13 22.07 -18.92
CA PHE A 372 2.74 22.97 -19.90
C PHE A 372 1.72 23.60 -20.88
N LYS A 373 0.41 23.48 -20.60
CA LYS A 373 -0.68 23.96 -21.46
C LYS A 373 -0.53 25.42 -21.90
N ASP A 374 -0.18 26.29 -20.96
CA ASP A 374 0.01 27.72 -21.16
C ASP A 374 1.48 28.13 -20.99
N GLY A 375 2.40 27.14 -21.00
CA GLY A 375 3.78 27.29 -20.59
C GLY A 375 4.80 27.12 -21.71
N ASN A 376 6.09 27.08 -21.35
CA ASN A 376 7.15 26.81 -22.29
C ASN A 376 7.13 25.35 -22.77
N THR A 377 6.91 25.14 -24.07
CA THR A 377 6.84 23.81 -24.69
C THR A 377 8.12 23.43 -25.45
N THR A 378 9.25 24.13 -25.23
CA THR A 378 10.51 23.85 -25.95
C THR A 378 10.97 22.40 -25.85
N ASP A 379 10.82 21.77 -24.68
CA ASP A 379 11.21 20.37 -24.47
C ASP A 379 10.34 19.37 -25.27
N PHE A 380 9.16 19.80 -25.72
CA PHE A 380 8.27 19.05 -26.62
C PHE A 380 8.59 19.27 -28.11
N ASN A 381 9.57 20.10 -28.47
CA ASN A 381 9.98 20.22 -29.86
C ASN A 381 10.77 18.99 -30.30
N VAL A 382 10.06 18.06 -30.93
CA VAL A 382 10.60 16.80 -31.46
C VAL A 382 10.77 16.82 -32.98
N SER A 383 10.52 17.97 -33.61
CA SER A 383 10.65 18.14 -35.06
C SER A 383 12.06 18.55 -35.45
N ASP A 384 12.54 18.07 -36.60
CA ASP A 384 13.88 18.44 -37.11
C ASP A 384 13.95 19.91 -37.57
N ASN A 385 12.80 20.58 -37.69
CA ASN A 385 12.72 22.00 -37.99
C ASN A 385 12.49 22.79 -36.70
N SER A 386 13.55 23.35 -36.14
CA SER A 386 13.51 24.14 -34.89
C SER A 386 12.51 25.30 -34.88
N ASN A 387 12.07 25.78 -36.06
CA ASN A 387 11.06 26.85 -36.17
C ASN A 387 9.61 26.34 -36.14
N LYS A 388 9.37 25.03 -36.22
CA LYS A 388 8.03 24.46 -36.12
C LYS A 388 7.60 24.45 -34.66
N GLN A 389 6.39 24.94 -34.41
CA GLN A 389 5.80 24.93 -33.07
C GLN A 389 5.59 23.48 -32.60
N PRO A 390 5.90 23.16 -31.33
CA PRO A 390 5.59 21.87 -30.72
C PRO A 390 4.10 21.53 -30.86
N SER A 391 3.80 20.26 -31.08
CA SER A 391 2.43 19.75 -31.14
C SER A 391 2.38 18.36 -30.54
N PHE A 392 1.35 18.07 -29.75
CA PHE A 392 1.14 16.73 -29.20
C PHE A 392 0.93 15.67 -30.28
N ASP A 393 0.33 16.06 -31.41
CA ASP A 393 0.14 15.20 -32.59
C ASP A 393 1.47 14.65 -33.15
N ALA A 394 2.58 15.37 -32.94
CA ALA A 394 3.90 14.92 -33.38
C ALA A 394 4.36 13.60 -32.70
N PHE A 395 3.73 13.18 -31.60
CA PHE A 395 4.01 11.88 -30.97
C PHE A 395 3.32 10.70 -31.67
N TYR A 396 2.56 10.96 -32.75
CA TYR A 396 1.84 9.96 -33.51
C TYR A 396 2.28 9.95 -34.99
N ASN A 397 2.19 8.78 -35.62
CA ASN A 397 2.33 8.59 -37.05
C ASN A 397 0.98 8.82 -37.75
N ASP A 398 0.99 8.91 -39.09
CA ASP A 398 -0.22 9.11 -39.90
C ASP A 398 -1.28 7.99 -39.73
N ASP A 399 -0.88 6.80 -39.27
CA ASP A 399 -1.76 5.67 -38.96
C ASP A 399 -2.28 5.65 -37.51
N ASN A 400 -2.03 6.72 -36.74
CA ASN A 400 -2.30 6.88 -35.31
C ASN A 400 -1.52 5.93 -34.38
N THR A 401 -0.49 5.23 -34.88
CA THR A 401 0.46 4.54 -34.00
C THR A 401 1.44 5.55 -33.39
N ILE A 402 2.06 5.20 -32.26
CA ILE A 402 3.01 6.10 -31.59
C ILE A 402 4.31 6.18 -32.38
N ASN A 403 4.78 7.40 -32.59
CA ASN A 403 6.07 7.67 -33.18
C ASN A 403 7.19 7.51 -32.12
N ILE A 404 7.82 6.34 -32.10
CA ILE A 404 8.88 5.99 -31.13
C ILE A 404 10.08 6.95 -31.23
N GLU A 405 10.44 7.40 -32.43
CA GLU A 405 11.56 8.34 -32.62
C GLU A 405 11.29 9.69 -31.93
N ASN A 406 10.08 10.21 -32.08
CA ASN A 406 9.68 11.48 -31.45
C ASN A 406 9.54 11.34 -29.93
N VAL A 407 9.06 10.20 -29.43
CA VAL A 407 9.08 9.90 -27.98
C VAL A 407 10.52 9.85 -27.46
N ARG A 408 11.44 9.22 -28.19
CA ARG A 408 12.87 9.19 -27.86
C ARG A 408 13.46 10.60 -27.83
N LYS A 409 13.19 11.44 -28.84
CA LYS A 409 13.65 12.85 -28.87
C LYS A 409 13.17 13.62 -27.63
N PHE A 410 11.91 13.44 -27.23
CA PHE A 410 11.39 14.03 -26.00
C PHE A 410 12.13 13.52 -24.76
N LEU A 411 12.35 12.21 -24.63
CA LEU A 411 13.12 11.65 -23.51
C LEU A 411 14.52 12.26 -23.44
N VAL A 412 15.22 12.36 -24.57
CA VAL A 412 16.55 13.00 -24.67
C VAL A 412 16.50 14.47 -24.27
N ASN A 413 15.47 15.23 -24.65
CA ASN A 413 15.32 16.62 -24.23
C ASN A 413 15.20 16.76 -22.71
N ILE A 414 14.64 15.76 -22.03
CA ILE A 414 14.45 15.76 -20.57
C ILE A 414 15.67 15.20 -19.82
N VAL A 415 16.16 14.01 -20.18
CA VAL A 415 17.22 13.30 -19.42
C VAL A 415 18.61 13.33 -20.09
N GLY A 416 18.72 13.89 -21.29
CA GLY A 416 19.93 13.85 -22.11
C GLY A 416 20.21 12.48 -22.74
N GLU A 417 21.15 12.44 -23.69
CA GLU A 417 21.48 11.22 -24.45
C GLU A 417 21.98 10.08 -23.52
N ASN A 418 22.74 10.43 -22.48
CA ASN A 418 23.28 9.47 -21.50
C ASN A 418 22.20 8.88 -20.58
N GLY A 419 20.99 9.46 -20.57
CA GLY A 419 19.85 8.95 -19.81
C GLY A 419 19.17 7.75 -20.46
N LEU A 420 19.48 7.47 -21.73
CA LEU A 420 18.99 6.31 -22.47
C LEU A 420 20.12 5.29 -22.64
N ARG A 421 19.77 4.01 -22.53
CA ARG A 421 20.69 2.88 -22.74
C ARG A 421 20.12 1.95 -23.78
N LYS A 422 20.94 1.55 -24.75
CA LYS A 422 20.58 0.51 -25.73
C LYS A 422 20.56 -0.85 -25.07
N VAL A 423 19.53 -1.63 -25.40
CA VAL A 423 19.30 -2.96 -24.88
C VAL A 423 18.86 -3.85 -26.04
N SER A 424 19.60 -4.93 -26.32
CA SER A 424 19.20 -5.89 -27.36
C SER A 424 17.94 -6.67 -26.92
N GLU A 425 17.18 -7.26 -27.85
CA GLU A 425 15.96 -8.01 -27.51
C GLU A 425 16.22 -9.16 -26.51
N ASN A 426 17.38 -9.83 -26.61
CA ASN A 426 17.80 -10.88 -25.67
C ASN A 426 18.33 -10.29 -24.34
N ASP A 427 18.96 -9.11 -24.39
CA ASP A 427 19.42 -8.43 -23.18
C ASP A 427 18.26 -7.79 -22.42
N PHE A 428 17.11 -7.52 -23.03
CA PHE A 428 16.00 -6.84 -22.36
C PHE A 428 15.39 -7.69 -21.24
N GLU A 429 15.24 -9.00 -21.46
CA GLU A 429 14.87 -9.94 -20.40
C GLU A 429 15.98 -10.10 -19.36
N GLU A 430 17.26 -9.96 -19.72
CA GLU A 430 18.38 -9.97 -18.76
C GLU A 430 18.45 -8.65 -17.96
N TYR A 431 18.13 -7.49 -18.56
CA TYR A 431 18.15 -6.14 -17.99
C TYR A 431 17.00 -5.85 -17.03
N LEU A 432 15.85 -6.50 -17.23
CA LEU A 432 14.76 -6.56 -16.25
C LEU A 432 15.13 -7.46 -15.06
N ASN A 433 16.05 -8.40 -15.24
CA ASN A 433 16.52 -9.33 -14.22
C ASN A 433 17.80 -8.86 -13.50
N GLU A 434 18.50 -7.84 -13.99
CA GLU A 434 19.81 -7.41 -13.46
C GLU A 434 19.73 -6.48 -12.24
N ASP A 435 18.60 -5.86 -11.92
CA ASP A 435 18.51 -4.87 -10.82
C ASP A 435 17.41 -5.17 -9.80
N ILE A 436 17.61 -6.22 -9.00
CA ILE A 436 17.11 -6.20 -7.62
C ILE A 436 18.15 -6.79 -6.65
N GLU A 437 19.30 -6.13 -6.54
CA GLU A 437 20.23 -6.28 -5.40
C GLU A 437 20.00 -5.14 -4.41
N ASP A 438 19.38 -5.45 -3.27
CA ASP A 438 19.42 -4.56 -2.11
C ASP A 438 20.87 -4.54 -1.60
N GLY A 439 21.55 -3.41 -1.79
CA GLY A 439 22.86 -3.18 -1.19
C GLY A 439 23.66 -2.09 -1.90
N ASP A 440 23.68 -0.90 -1.30
CA ASP A 440 24.73 0.10 -1.51
C ASP A 440 26.09 -0.53 -1.15
N GLY A 441 27.02 -0.55 -2.10
CA GLY A 441 28.37 -1.02 -1.89
C GLY A 441 29.24 -0.84 -3.13
N ASP A 442 30.15 0.14 -3.07
CA ASP A 442 31.18 0.40 -4.06
C ASP A 442 32.20 -0.76 -4.00
N GLY A 443 32.10 -1.70 -4.95
CA GLY A 443 32.86 -2.95 -4.97
C GLY A 443 32.11 -4.14 -5.56
N LYS A 444 31.36 -3.95 -6.65
CA LYS A 444 30.54 -4.99 -7.27
C LYS A 444 31.38 -5.94 -8.12
N ASP A 445 31.30 -7.24 -7.82
CA ASP A 445 31.96 -8.31 -8.58
C ASP A 445 31.02 -8.80 -9.68
N HIS A 446 31.31 -8.39 -10.92
CA HIS A 446 30.56 -8.69 -12.15
C HIS A 446 30.95 -10.02 -12.81
N THR A 447 31.71 -10.90 -12.13
CA THR A 447 32.15 -12.18 -12.72
C THR A 447 30.97 -12.98 -13.27
N LYS A 448 31.04 -13.33 -14.55
CA LYS A 448 30.12 -14.24 -15.23
C LYS A 448 30.77 -15.64 -15.31
N TYR A 449 29.95 -16.68 -15.43
CA TYR A 449 30.41 -18.07 -15.41
C TYR A 449 29.92 -18.84 -16.63
N ALA A 450 30.64 -19.89 -17.00
CA ALA A 450 30.18 -20.90 -17.96
C ALA A 450 29.95 -22.23 -17.24
N ILE A 451 28.95 -22.99 -17.69
CA ILE A 451 28.72 -24.36 -17.21
C ILE A 451 29.22 -25.32 -18.29
N ASN A 452 30.11 -26.23 -17.94
CA ASN A 452 30.77 -27.16 -18.86
C ASN A 452 31.46 -26.46 -20.05
N GLY A 453 31.95 -25.24 -19.83
CA GLY A 453 32.60 -24.43 -20.86
C GLY A 453 31.64 -23.70 -21.81
N GLU A 454 30.33 -23.78 -21.59
CA GLU A 454 29.31 -23.12 -22.41
C GLU A 454 28.51 -22.07 -21.64
N GLY A 455 28.10 -21.01 -22.36
CA GLY A 455 27.24 -19.95 -21.86
C GLY A 455 27.97 -18.82 -21.15
N ARG A 456 27.27 -17.70 -20.93
CA ARG A 456 27.70 -16.55 -20.11
C ARG A 456 26.62 -16.27 -19.08
N ILE A 457 26.77 -16.85 -17.90
CA ILE A 457 25.71 -16.94 -16.88
C ILE A 457 26.05 -16.05 -15.70
N SER A 458 25.08 -15.26 -15.23
CA SER A 458 25.23 -14.45 -14.03
C SER A 458 25.21 -15.31 -12.76
N LYS A 459 25.80 -14.79 -11.67
CA LYS A 459 25.87 -15.52 -10.39
C LYS A 459 24.51 -15.96 -9.87
N ARG A 460 23.48 -15.14 -10.07
CA ARG A 460 22.10 -15.41 -9.63
C ARG A 460 21.45 -16.56 -10.41
N LYS A 461 21.80 -16.75 -11.67
CA LYS A 461 21.24 -17.80 -12.54
C LYS A 461 22.04 -19.10 -12.52
N ILE A 462 23.21 -19.13 -11.88
CA ILE A 462 24.10 -20.30 -11.95
C ILE A 462 23.43 -21.59 -11.44
N ALA A 463 22.71 -21.52 -10.32
CA ALA A 463 22.04 -22.67 -9.74
C ALA A 463 20.86 -23.16 -10.60
N VAL A 464 20.12 -22.21 -11.17
CA VAL A 464 19.00 -22.49 -12.09
C VAL A 464 19.51 -23.28 -13.30
N GLU A 465 20.55 -22.78 -13.95
CA GLU A 465 21.10 -23.40 -15.16
C GLU A 465 21.79 -24.74 -14.87
N LEU A 466 22.44 -24.88 -13.71
CA LEU A 466 22.98 -26.16 -13.27
C LEU A 466 21.90 -27.21 -13.04
N ILE A 467 20.79 -26.84 -12.37
CA ILE A 467 19.69 -27.75 -12.09
C ILE A 467 18.96 -28.12 -13.39
N LYS A 468 18.75 -27.18 -14.31
CA LYS A 468 18.21 -27.48 -15.65
C LYS A 468 19.07 -28.52 -16.38
N LYS A 469 20.39 -28.29 -16.48
CA LYS A 469 21.30 -29.27 -17.10
C LYS A 469 21.33 -30.62 -16.37
N TYR A 470 21.19 -30.62 -15.04
CA TYR A 470 21.10 -31.86 -14.27
C TYR A 470 19.82 -32.65 -14.58
N ILE A 471 18.68 -31.96 -14.70
CA ILE A 471 17.39 -32.56 -15.10
C ILE A 471 17.51 -33.14 -16.50
N ASP A 472 18.09 -32.40 -17.45
CA ASP A 472 18.27 -32.85 -18.84
C ASP A 472 19.14 -34.13 -18.92
N GLN A 473 20.14 -34.26 -18.05
CA GLN A 473 21.01 -35.44 -17.96
C GLN A 473 20.35 -36.62 -17.24
N ASN A 474 19.27 -36.38 -16.48
CA ASN A 474 18.61 -37.38 -15.64
C ASN A 474 17.08 -37.35 -15.85
N PRO A 475 16.59 -37.61 -17.08
CA PRO A 475 15.18 -37.43 -17.45
C PRO A 475 14.23 -38.41 -16.75
N THR A 476 14.74 -39.41 -16.01
CA THR A 476 13.92 -40.36 -15.26
C THR A 476 13.65 -39.93 -13.82
N LEU A 477 14.30 -38.89 -13.32
CA LEU A 477 14.14 -38.44 -11.93
C LEU A 477 12.89 -37.56 -11.77
N SER A 478 12.16 -37.78 -10.68
CA SER A 478 11.05 -36.92 -10.27
C SER A 478 11.54 -35.58 -9.70
N ALA A 479 10.65 -34.59 -9.63
CA ALA A 479 10.96 -33.30 -9.02
C ALA A 479 11.40 -33.46 -7.55
N GLU A 480 10.81 -34.39 -6.81
CA GLU A 480 11.17 -34.69 -5.42
C GLU A 480 12.59 -35.25 -5.29
N GLU A 481 12.99 -36.17 -6.17
CA GLU A 481 14.33 -36.77 -6.17
C GLU A 481 15.41 -35.75 -6.56
N VAL A 482 15.12 -34.90 -7.55
CA VAL A 482 15.98 -33.78 -7.92
C VAL A 482 16.10 -32.80 -6.75
N ALA A 483 14.98 -32.44 -6.12
CA ALA A 483 14.98 -31.51 -4.98
C ALA A 483 15.77 -32.07 -3.80
N ALA A 484 15.60 -33.34 -3.44
CA ALA A 484 16.34 -33.98 -2.35
C ALA A 484 17.85 -33.98 -2.62
N THR A 485 18.24 -34.32 -3.85
CA THR A 485 19.65 -34.36 -4.28
C THR A 485 20.32 -32.99 -4.18
N TRP A 486 19.63 -31.96 -4.65
CA TRP A 486 20.15 -30.59 -4.63
C TRP A 486 20.10 -29.96 -3.24
N LYS A 487 19.09 -30.25 -2.41
CA LYS A 487 19.07 -29.88 -0.99
C LYS A 487 20.25 -30.46 -0.21
N MET A 488 20.67 -31.69 -0.51
CA MET A 488 21.88 -32.26 0.09
C MET A 488 23.13 -31.46 -0.27
N LEU A 489 23.25 -31.01 -1.52
CA LEU A 489 24.34 -30.12 -1.94
C LEU A 489 24.25 -28.77 -1.22
N GLY A 490 23.06 -28.17 -1.15
CA GLY A 490 22.82 -26.92 -0.44
C GLY A 490 23.28 -26.99 1.02
N ASN A 491 22.95 -28.06 1.73
CA ASN A 491 23.39 -28.28 3.10
C ASN A 491 24.92 -28.37 3.26
N GLU A 492 25.64 -28.96 2.28
CA GLU A 492 27.12 -29.03 2.29
C GLU A 492 27.77 -27.64 2.20
N ILE A 493 27.18 -26.75 1.40
CA ILE A 493 27.70 -25.39 1.17
C ILE A 493 26.96 -24.31 1.98
N ASN A 494 26.16 -24.73 2.97
CA ASN A 494 25.38 -23.86 3.86
C ASN A 494 24.44 -22.88 3.11
N ILE A 495 23.74 -23.39 2.10
CA ILE A 495 22.67 -22.70 1.36
C ILE A 495 21.37 -23.46 1.56
N SER A 496 20.52 -22.92 2.43
CA SER A 496 19.27 -23.57 2.87
C SER A 496 18.16 -23.56 1.83
N TYR A 497 18.26 -22.73 0.77
CA TYR A 497 17.18 -22.50 -0.21
C TYR A 497 17.68 -22.69 -1.64
N ILE A 498 18.43 -23.75 -1.90
CA ILE A 498 18.95 -24.04 -3.24
C ILE A 498 17.82 -24.49 -4.19
N VAL A 499 16.89 -25.30 -3.70
CA VAL A 499 15.71 -25.77 -4.44
C VAL A 499 14.56 -26.11 -3.49
N GLU A 500 13.34 -25.82 -3.92
CA GLU A 500 12.09 -26.04 -3.21
C GLU A 500 11.10 -26.81 -4.11
N THR A 501 10.41 -27.79 -3.53
CA THR A 501 9.29 -28.47 -4.19
C THR A 501 8.06 -27.57 -4.20
N GLN A 502 7.02 -27.98 -4.92
CA GLN A 502 5.71 -27.33 -4.88
C GLN A 502 5.14 -27.20 -3.45
N GLU A 503 5.33 -28.22 -2.62
CA GLU A 503 4.88 -28.20 -1.23
C GLU A 503 5.70 -27.21 -0.39
N ASP A 504 7.03 -27.22 -0.54
CA ASP A 504 7.91 -26.26 0.16
C ASP A 504 7.54 -24.81 -0.18
N TYR A 505 7.35 -24.51 -1.47
CA TYR A 505 7.03 -23.17 -1.96
C TYR A 505 5.65 -22.68 -1.50
N ASN A 506 4.67 -23.59 -1.42
CA ASN A 506 3.34 -23.27 -0.90
C ASN A 506 3.37 -22.98 0.60
N ASN A 507 4.23 -23.68 1.34
CA ASN A 507 4.41 -23.50 2.78
C ASN A 507 5.35 -22.33 3.13
N ASP A 508 6.05 -21.76 2.15
CA ASP A 508 6.90 -20.60 2.35
C ASP A 508 6.07 -19.33 2.58
N THR A 509 6.24 -18.73 3.76
CA THR A 509 5.54 -17.51 4.20
C THR A 509 6.37 -16.24 4.04
N ARG A 510 7.59 -16.32 3.47
CA ARG A 510 8.46 -15.17 3.24
C ARG A 510 7.88 -14.25 2.17
N ASN A 511 7.76 -12.96 2.48
CA ASN A 511 7.33 -11.92 1.53
C ASN A 511 8.31 -11.70 0.36
N THR A 512 9.51 -12.30 0.42
CA THR A 512 10.55 -12.21 -0.61
C THR A 512 10.64 -13.43 -1.51
N LYS A 513 9.79 -14.45 -1.32
CA LYS A 513 9.95 -15.76 -1.99
C LYS A 513 9.89 -15.64 -3.52
N ASP A 514 8.96 -14.83 -4.03
CA ASP A 514 8.78 -14.62 -5.48
C ASP A 514 9.95 -13.87 -6.13
N ARG A 515 10.71 -13.11 -5.34
CA ARG A 515 11.92 -12.41 -5.80
C ARG A 515 13.17 -13.30 -5.74
N ARG A 516 13.18 -14.33 -4.88
CA ARG A 516 14.38 -15.12 -4.56
C ARG A 516 14.39 -16.51 -5.20
N LEU A 517 13.29 -16.91 -5.81
CA LEU A 517 13.10 -18.23 -6.39
C LEU A 517 12.68 -18.11 -7.86
N GLU A 518 13.34 -18.86 -8.74
CA GLU A 518 12.96 -18.99 -10.15
C GLU A 518 12.28 -20.35 -10.36
N LYS A 519 11.12 -20.35 -11.02
CA LYS A 519 10.37 -21.57 -11.31
C LYS A 519 10.93 -22.27 -12.55
N ILE A 520 11.24 -23.56 -12.44
CA ILE A 520 11.62 -24.45 -13.53
C ILE A 520 10.70 -25.68 -13.57
N ILE A 521 10.69 -26.42 -14.68
CA ILE A 521 9.86 -27.62 -14.86
C ILE A 521 10.76 -28.86 -14.93
N CYS A 522 10.50 -29.83 -14.07
CA CYS A 522 11.12 -31.15 -14.05
C CYS A 522 10.06 -32.21 -14.36
N ASN A 523 10.11 -32.81 -15.56
CA ASN A 523 9.18 -33.88 -15.95
C ASN A 523 7.68 -33.54 -15.79
N GLY A 524 7.31 -32.28 -16.02
CA GLY A 524 5.93 -31.78 -15.90
C GLY A 524 5.57 -31.25 -14.51
N GLU A 525 6.44 -31.42 -13.51
CA GLU A 525 6.26 -30.90 -12.16
C GLU A 525 7.12 -29.66 -11.91
N PRO A 526 6.62 -28.65 -11.19
CA PRO A 526 7.38 -27.43 -10.93
C PRO A 526 8.37 -27.55 -9.77
N LEU A 527 9.54 -26.95 -9.94
CA LEU A 527 10.56 -26.72 -8.91
C LEU A 527 10.89 -25.24 -8.81
N TRP A 528 11.21 -24.76 -7.62
CA TRP A 528 11.62 -23.38 -7.36
C TRP A 528 13.08 -23.36 -6.94
N VAL A 529 13.93 -22.67 -7.71
CA VAL A 529 15.38 -22.64 -7.50
C VAL A 529 15.83 -21.30 -6.94
N GLY A 530 16.67 -21.33 -5.91
CA GLY A 530 17.22 -20.13 -5.28
C GLY A 530 18.14 -19.32 -6.19
N THR A 531 17.75 -18.08 -6.48
CA THR A 531 18.54 -17.12 -7.28
C THR A 531 19.46 -16.24 -6.43
N HIS A 532 19.38 -16.33 -5.10
CA HIS A 532 20.14 -15.51 -4.15
C HIS A 532 21.04 -16.39 -3.25
N GLY A 533 22.13 -15.81 -2.74
CA GLY A 533 23.12 -16.52 -1.90
C GLY A 533 24.44 -16.85 -2.60
N TRP A 534 24.56 -16.47 -3.88
CA TRP A 534 25.73 -16.73 -4.74
C TRP A 534 26.71 -15.54 -4.85
N GLY A 535 26.56 -14.51 -4.00
CA GLY A 535 27.18 -13.19 -4.19
C GLY A 535 28.68 -13.11 -3.91
N THR A 536 29.26 -14.04 -3.14
CA THR A 536 30.69 -14.01 -2.80
C THR A 536 31.50 -14.99 -3.65
N VAL A 537 32.73 -14.59 -3.98
CA VAL A 537 33.73 -15.47 -4.65
C VAL A 537 33.92 -16.77 -3.85
N GLU A 538 33.90 -16.67 -2.51
CA GLU A 538 33.97 -17.82 -1.61
C GLU A 538 32.82 -18.81 -1.85
N LYS A 539 31.56 -18.34 -1.94
CA LYS A 539 30.42 -19.22 -2.21
C LYS A 539 30.45 -19.86 -3.58
N MET A 540 30.97 -19.15 -4.58
CA MET A 540 31.16 -19.75 -5.90
C MET A 540 32.24 -20.84 -5.89
N ASN A 541 33.33 -20.64 -5.14
CA ASN A 541 34.38 -21.63 -4.98
C ASN A 541 33.91 -22.86 -4.20
N GLU A 542 33.09 -22.68 -3.17
CA GLU A 542 32.44 -23.78 -2.45
C GLU A 542 31.53 -24.59 -3.37
N LEU A 543 30.73 -23.94 -4.23
CA LEU A 543 29.89 -24.61 -5.22
C LEU A 543 30.71 -25.40 -6.23
N LYS A 544 31.77 -24.81 -6.80
CA LYS A 544 32.72 -25.50 -7.70
C LYS A 544 33.33 -26.74 -7.04
N ALA A 545 33.77 -26.59 -5.80
CA ALA A 545 34.36 -27.69 -5.05
C ALA A 545 33.33 -28.80 -4.78
N ALA A 546 32.10 -28.45 -4.37
CA ALA A 546 31.02 -29.40 -4.14
C ALA A 546 30.64 -30.17 -5.41
N LEU A 547 30.56 -29.49 -6.56
CA LEU A 547 30.31 -30.13 -7.85
C LEU A 547 31.44 -31.05 -8.28
N SER A 548 32.71 -30.67 -8.07
CA SER A 548 33.88 -31.48 -8.44
C SER A 548 33.97 -32.81 -7.70
N LYS A 549 33.39 -32.90 -6.48
CA LYS A 549 33.32 -34.14 -5.69
C LYS A 549 32.22 -35.08 -6.20
N ARG A 550 31.35 -34.62 -7.10
CA ARG A 550 30.19 -35.35 -7.60
C ARG A 550 30.43 -35.78 -9.03
N ASN A 551 30.02 -37.01 -9.35
CA ASN A 551 30.07 -37.52 -10.72
C ASN A 551 28.81 -37.12 -11.51
N TRP A 552 28.46 -35.83 -11.49
CA TRP A 552 27.27 -35.29 -12.15
C TRP A 552 27.55 -34.75 -13.56
N GLY A 553 28.82 -34.71 -14.01
CA GLY A 553 29.15 -34.14 -15.32
C GLY A 553 28.85 -32.64 -15.43
N LEU A 554 28.86 -31.93 -14.30
CA LEU A 554 28.66 -30.49 -14.21
C LEU A 554 29.92 -29.82 -13.65
N SER A 555 30.38 -28.78 -14.32
CA SER A 555 31.53 -27.98 -13.93
C SER A 555 31.26 -26.50 -14.19
N ILE A 556 31.85 -25.62 -13.38
CA ILE A 556 31.72 -24.17 -13.52
C ILE A 556 33.10 -23.59 -13.78
N SER A 557 33.23 -22.76 -14.81
CA SER A 557 34.44 -22.00 -15.11
C SER A 557 34.18 -20.50 -15.11
N ASP A 558 35.17 -19.72 -14.69
CA ASP A 558 35.11 -18.26 -14.68
C ASP A 558 35.29 -17.72 -16.10
N ILE A 559 34.47 -16.74 -16.46
CA ILE A 559 34.65 -15.95 -17.68
C ILE A 559 35.28 -14.64 -17.23
N GLN A 560 36.58 -14.47 -17.51
CA GLN A 560 37.23 -13.18 -17.35
C GLN A 560 36.67 -12.22 -18.43
N GLU A 561 36.38 -10.98 -18.03
CA GLU A 561 36.01 -9.90 -18.96
C GLU A 561 37.11 -9.60 -19.98
#